data_AF-A0A7W5PNC5-F1
#
_entry.id   AF-A0A7W5PNC5-F1
#
_cell.length_a   1.000
_cell.length_b   1.000
_cell.length_c   1.000
_cell.angle_alpha   90.00
_cell.angle_beta   90.00
_cell.angle_gamma   90.00
#
_symmetry.space_group_name_H-M   'P 1'
#
loop_
_entity.id
_entity.type
_entity.pdbx_description
1 polymer ?
#
loop_
_entity_poly.entity_id
_entity_poly.type
_entity_poly.pdbx_seq_one_letter_code
_entity_poly.pdbx_strand_id
1 'polypeptide(L)' 'MTSLAFALGVVPLMIAHGASSETQHAIGTGVFGGMVSATVLAVFFVPVFYVAVMRLFGRRDRNSASTTPQPDNPPVA' A
#
# COMPACT_ATOMS: atom_id res chain seq x y z
N MET A 1 12.46 8.02 -2.11
CA MET A 1 13.05 8.50 -3.38
C MET A 1 12.05 9.38 -4.14
N THR A 2 10.90 8.84 -4.56
CA THR A 2 9.88 9.58 -5.32
C THR A 2 9.12 10.62 -4.50
N SER A 3 8.72 10.27 -3.28
CA SER A 3 7.92 11.16 -2.42
C SER A 3 8.62 12.46 -2.05
N LEU A 4 9.94 12.41 -1.81
CA LEU A 4 10.72 13.62 -1.49
C LEU A 4 10.88 14.52 -2.71
N ALA A 5 11.16 13.94 -3.88
CA ALA A 5 11.27 14.69 -5.14
C ALA A 5 9.95 15.40 -5.47
N PHE A 6 8.81 14.72 -5.30
CA PHE A 6 7.49 15.30 -5.49
C PHE A 6 7.19 16.39 -4.45
N ALA A 7 7.47 16.13 -3.16
CA ALA A 7 7.26 17.09 -2.09
C ALA A 7 8.05 18.39 -2.31
N LEU A 8 9.32 18.29 -2.72
CA LEU A 8 10.13 19.47 -3.07
C LEU A 8 9.63 20.16 -4.35
N GLY A 9 9.11 19.41 -5.32
CA GLY A 9 8.53 19.95 -6.54
C GLY A 9 7.24 20.77 -6.33
N VAL A 10 6.49 20.51 -5.25
CA VAL A 10 5.28 21.29 -4.91
C VAL A 10 5.55 22.47 -3.97
N VAL A 11 6.75 22.58 -3.37
CA VAL A 11 7.12 23.73 -2.53
C VAL A 11 6.93 25.08 -3.24
N PRO A 12 7.32 25.26 -4.52
CA PRO A 12 7.10 26.52 -5.24
C PRO A 12 5.63 26.95 -5.30
N LEU A 13 4.69 26.01 -5.49
CA LEU A 13 3.25 26.30 -5.45
C LEU A 13 2.82 26.78 -4.07
N MET A 14 3.44 26.25 -3.02
CA MET A 14 3.18 26.61 -1.63
C MET A 14 3.67 28.01 -1.26
N ILE A 15 4.58 28.60 -2.04
CA ILE A 15 5.15 29.94 -1.83
C ILE A 15 4.89 30.87 -3.03
N ALA A 16 4.00 30.50 -3.95
CA ALA A 16 3.75 31.25 -5.16
C ALA A 16 2.95 32.53 -4.89
N HIS A 17 3.41 33.65 -5.44
CA HIS A 17 2.74 34.95 -5.31
C HIS A 17 2.31 35.44 -6.69
N GLY A 18 1.13 36.05 -6.80
CA GLY A 18 0.58 36.58 -8.05
C GLY A 18 -0.84 36.09 -8.33
N ALA A 19 -1.27 36.15 -9.60
CA ALA A 19 -2.60 35.68 -9.98
C ALA A 19 -2.75 34.18 -9.65
N SER A 20 -3.86 33.82 -9.02
CA SER A 20 -4.14 32.44 -8.57
C SER A 20 -3.24 31.92 -7.44
N SER A 21 -2.58 32.79 -6.67
CA SER A 21 -1.78 32.39 -5.50
C SER A 21 -2.62 31.60 -4.49
N GLU A 22 -3.84 32.04 -4.19
CA GLU A 22 -4.78 31.36 -3.30
C GLU A 22 -5.01 29.89 -3.71
N THR A 23 -5.26 29.65 -5.00
CA THR A 23 -5.47 28.31 -5.55
C THR A 23 -4.18 27.48 -5.49
N GLN A 24 -3.04 28.09 -5.81
CA GLN A 24 -1.74 27.41 -5.78
C GLN A 24 -1.34 27.02 -4.35
N HIS A 25 -1.56 27.91 -3.38
CA HIS A 25 -1.35 27.62 -1.96
C HIS A 25 -2.29 26.51 -1.49
N ALA A 26 -3.59 26.57 -1.84
CA ALA A 26 -4.56 25.55 -1.45
C ALA A 26 -4.20 24.16 -1.98
N ILE A 27 -3.81 24.06 -3.26
CA ILE A 27 -3.39 22.79 -3.86
C ILE A 27 -2.04 22.35 -3.28
N GLY A 28 -1.06 23.27 -3.22
CA GLY A 28 0.30 22.98 -2.77
C GLY A 28 0.34 22.48 -1.32
N THR A 29 -0.37 23.15 -0.41
CA THR A 29 -0.42 22.75 1.01
C THR A 29 -1.15 21.41 1.18
N GLY A 30 -2.29 21.21 0.50
CA GLY A 30 -3.03 19.96 0.55
C GLY A 30 -2.22 18.77 0.04
N VAL A 31 -1.57 18.92 -1.11
CA VAL A 31 -0.75 17.87 -1.73
C VAL A 31 0.51 17.57 -0.91
N PHE A 32 1.19 18.60 -0.39
CA PHE A 32 2.37 18.42 0.45
C PHE A 32 2.03 17.66 1.75
N GLY A 33 0.97 18.07 2.46
CA GLY A 33 0.49 17.37 3.66
C GLY A 33 0.02 15.93 3.36
N GLY A 34 -0.65 15.74 2.23
CA GLY A 34 -1.05 14.41 1.74
C GLY A 34 0.16 13.50 1.47
N MET A 35 1.22 14.02 0.85
CA MET A 35 2.42 13.24 0.55
C MET A 35 3.16 12.83 1.82
N VAL A 36 3.28 13.74 2.81
CA VAL A 36 3.93 13.44 4.10
C VAL A 36 3.13 12.38 4.87
N SER A 37 1.81 12.59 5.02
CA SER A 37 0.95 11.65 5.73
C SER A 37 0.89 10.29 5.03
N ALA A 38 0.77 10.26 3.70
CA ALA A 38 0.80 9.03 2.92
C ALA A 38 2.13 8.30 3.06
N THR A 39 3.27 9.00 3.07
CA THR A 39 4.57 8.35 3.22
C THR A 39 4.70 7.67 4.58
N VAL A 40 4.27 8.33 5.66
CA VAL A 40 4.33 7.75 7.01
C VAL A 40 3.32 6.61 7.14
N LEU A 41 2.05 6.85 6.82
CA LEU A 41 0.98 5.88 7.03
C LEU A 41 1.10 4.68 6.08
N ALA A 42 1.37 4.89 4.80
CA ALA A 42 1.40 3.80 3.83
C ALA A 42 2.49 2.77 4.15
N VAL A 43 3.66 3.19 4.64
CA VAL A 43 4.74 2.26 5.01
C VAL A 43 4.28 1.24 6.06
N PHE A 44 3.43 1.64 7.00
CA PHE A 44 2.89 0.73 8.02
C PHE A 44 1.61 0.02 7.55
N PHE A 45 0.68 0.76 6.94
CA PHE A 45 -0.65 0.26 6.65
C PHE A 45 -0.72 -0.61 5.40
N VAL A 46 0.08 -0.32 4.36
CA VAL A 46 0.10 -1.14 3.13
C VAL A 46 0.43 -2.61 3.41
N PRO A 47 1.50 -2.97 4.15
CA PRO A 47 1.79 -4.38 4.43
C PRO A 47 0.72 -5.03 5.33
N VAL A 48 0.18 -4.29 6.31
CA VAL A 48 -0.90 -4.79 7.19
C VAL A 48 -2.14 -5.10 6.36
N PHE A 49 -2.57 -4.17 5.50
CA PHE A 49 -3.72 -4.37 4.63
C PHE A 49 -3.49 -5.48 3.60
N TYR A 50 -2.29 -5.58 3.03
CA TYR A 50 -1.94 -6.66 2.12
C TYR A 50 -2.15 -8.04 2.77
N VAL A 51 -1.62 -8.24 3.98
CA VAL A 51 -1.80 -9.51 4.71
C VAL A 51 -3.24 -9.71 5.15
N ALA A 52 -3.94 -8.66 5.60
CA ALA A 52 -5.33 -8.76 6.01
C ALA A 52 -6.24 -9.20 4.85
N VAL A 53 -6.09 -8.60 3.67
CA VAL A 53 -6.82 -8.95 2.45
C VAL A 53 -6.45 -10.37 2.02
N MET A 54 -5.15 -10.72 1.97
CA MET A 54 -4.72 -12.07 1.60
C MET A 54 -5.26 -13.14 2.55
N ARG A 55 -5.32 -12.87 3.86
CA ARG A 55 -5.91 -13.82 4.82
C ARG A 55 -7.42 -13.95 4.70
N LEU A 56 -8.12 -12.86 4.38
CA LEU A 56 -9.56 -12.83 4.26
C LEU A 56 -10.04 -13.53 2.98
N PHE A 57 -9.35 -13.32 1.86
CA PHE A 57 -9.76 -13.82 0.54
C PHE A 57 -8.95 -15.04 0.05
N GLY A 58 -7.70 -15.22 0.49
CA GLY A 58 -6.79 -16.28 0.04
C GLY A 58 -6.96 -17.66 0.70
N ARG A 59 -7.96 -17.84 1.59
CA ARG A 59 -8.25 -19.15 2.22
C ARG A 59 -9.07 -20.10 1.34
N ARG A 60 -9.46 -19.71 0.13
CA ARG A 60 -10.34 -20.53 -0.72
C ARG A 60 -9.65 -21.66 -1.48
N ASP A 61 -8.32 -21.63 -1.63
CA ASP A 61 -7.61 -22.59 -2.50
C ASP A 61 -6.90 -23.74 -1.77
N ARG A 62 -6.84 -23.74 -0.43
CA ARG A 62 -6.14 -24.80 0.35
C ARG A 62 -7.01 -25.99 0.77
N ASN A 63 -8.33 -25.93 0.60
CA ASN A 63 -9.21 -27.01 1.05
C ASN A 63 -9.35 -28.17 0.06
N SER A 64 -8.69 -28.12 -1.10
CA SER A 64 -8.79 -29.16 -2.14
C SER A 64 -7.53 -30.03 -2.28
N ALA A 65 -6.46 -29.75 -1.52
CA ALA A 65 -5.15 -30.39 -1.71
C ALA A 65 -4.75 -31.39 -0.60
N SER A 66 -5.69 -31.84 0.23
CA SER A 66 -5.45 -32.85 1.27
C SER A 66 -6.02 -34.23 0.94
N THR A 67 -6.15 -34.58 -0.34
CA THR A 67 -6.31 -35.98 -0.74
C THR A 67 -4.94 -36.51 -1.14
N THR A 68 -4.10 -36.82 -0.14
CA THR A 68 -2.99 -37.74 -0.34
C THR A 68 -3.59 -39.14 -0.41
N PRO A 69 -3.52 -39.87 -1.53
CA PRO A 69 -3.77 -41.30 -1.52
C PRO A 69 -2.65 -41.93 -0.68
N GLN A 70 -2.98 -42.41 0.50
CA GLN A 70 -2.12 -43.29 1.30
C GLN A 70 -1.74 -44.48 0.41
N PRO A 71 -0.46 -44.71 0.08
CA PRO A 71 -0.06 -45.97 -0.54
C PRO A 71 -0.18 -47.05 0.55
N ASP A 72 -1.17 -47.93 0.39
CA ASP A 72 -1.30 -49.16 1.16
C ASP A 72 -0.05 -50.02 0.92
N ASN A 73 0.85 -50.06 1.90
CA ASN A 73 1.91 -51.07 1.94
C ASN A 73 1.29 -52.38 2.43
N PRO A 74 1.40 -53.49 1.69
CA PRO A 74 0.88 -54.77 2.15
C PRO A 74 1.67 -55.27 3.38
N PRO A 75 1.02 -56.01 4.30
CA PRO A 75 1.68 -56.55 5.48
C PRO A 75 2.71 -57.60 5.05
N VAL A 76 3.95 -57.41 5.50
CA VAL A 76 5.04 -58.39 5.40
C VAL A 76 4.67 -59.66 6.17
N ALA A 77 4.57 -60.78 5.46
CA ALA A 77 4.53 -62.14 5.98
C ALA A 77 5.35 -63.04 5.04
#